data_AF-A0A6J1W7X1-F1
#
_entry.id   AF-A0A6J1W7X1-F1
#
_cell.length_a   1.000
_cell.length_b   1.000
_cell.length_c   1.000
_cell.angle_alpha   90.00
_cell.angle_beta   90.00
_cell.angle_gamma   90.00
#
_symmetry.space_group_name_H-M   'P 1'
#
loop_
_entity.id
_entity.type
_entity.pdbx_description
1 polymer ?
#
loop_
_entity_poly.entity_id
_entity_poly.type
_entity_poly.pdbx_seq_one_letter_code
_entity_poly.pdbx_strand_id
1 'polypeptide(L)'
;CDVRFLLSESGSGKGAAMVTAVAYRLLSQRKQIDEVLALFKLTRENLIEVRNKMRTELEYGLKKETHPAATVKMLPTFVCSTPDGTEKGKYLALDLGGTNFRVLLVKIRSGRNKSVRIYNKIFAIPLEIMQGTGEELFDHIVQCIADFLEYMGIKGARLPLGFTFSFPCRQTSIDK
;
A
#
# COMPACT_ATOMS: atom_id res chain seq x y z
N CYS A 1 -52.00 -12.56 36.79
CA CYS A 1 -51.75 -12.07 35.42
C CYS A 1 -53.03 -11.45 34.91
N ASP A 2 -53.05 -10.15 34.70
CA ASP A 2 -54.21 -9.45 34.15
C ASP A 2 -54.08 -9.42 32.63
N VAL A 3 -54.93 -10.18 31.93
CA VAL A 3 -54.89 -10.31 30.48
C VAL A 3 -55.99 -9.42 29.91
N ARG A 4 -55.58 -8.38 29.18
CA ARG A 4 -56.49 -7.39 28.60
C ARG A 4 -56.55 -7.55 27.09
N PHE A 5 -57.73 -7.86 26.56
CA PHE A 5 -57.98 -7.91 25.12
C PHE A 5 -58.41 -6.52 24.63
N LEU A 6 -57.82 -6.08 23.51
CA LEU A 6 -58.17 -4.83 22.84
C LEU A 6 -58.76 -5.13 21.47
N LEU A 7 -59.99 -4.67 21.23
CA LEU A 7 -60.67 -4.78 19.95
C LEU A 7 -60.14 -3.73 18.97
N SER A 8 -59.81 -4.12 17.73
CA SER A 8 -59.45 -3.15 16.69
C SER A 8 -60.71 -2.63 15.98
N GLU A 9 -61.21 -1.49 16.42
CA GLU A 9 -62.44 -0.88 15.84
C GLU A 9 -62.30 -0.47 14.37
N SER A 10 -61.06 -0.27 13.89
CA SER A 10 -60.76 0.13 12.52
C SER A 10 -60.25 -1.01 11.63
N GLY A 11 -60.40 -2.27 12.07
CA GLY A 11 -59.81 -3.43 11.39
C GLY A 11 -58.28 -3.37 11.31
N SER A 12 -57.67 -3.92 10.26
CA SER A 12 -56.21 -3.92 10.07
C SER A 12 -55.63 -2.63 9.46
N GLY A 13 -56.49 -1.70 9.02
CA GLY A 13 -56.09 -0.54 8.22
C GLY A 13 -55.12 0.42 8.93
N LYS A 14 -55.35 0.75 10.21
CA LYS A 14 -54.43 1.62 10.98
C LYS A 14 -53.06 0.97 11.18
N GLY A 15 -53.01 -0.34 11.46
CA GLY A 15 -51.77 -1.08 11.57
C GLY A 15 -50.99 -1.10 10.25
N ALA A 16 -51.68 -1.39 9.14
CA ALA A 16 -51.10 -1.35 7.80
C ALA A 16 -50.58 0.04 7.41
N ALA A 17 -51.28 1.12 7.80
CA ALA A 17 -50.83 2.49 7.56
C ALA A 17 -49.55 2.82 8.35
N MET A 18 -49.45 2.41 9.62
CA MET A 18 -48.25 2.63 10.43
C MET A 18 -47.03 1.88 9.89
N VAL A 19 -47.20 0.62 9.46
CA VAL A 19 -46.14 -0.16 8.80
C VAL A 19 -45.73 0.50 7.48
N THR A 20 -46.69 0.93 6.67
CA THR A 20 -46.44 1.63 5.40
C THR A 20 -45.67 2.94 5.61
N ALA A 21 -45.98 3.71 6.66
CA ALA A 21 -45.26 4.95 6.98
C ALA A 21 -43.78 4.70 7.31
N VAL A 22 -43.48 3.66 8.07
CA VAL A 22 -42.09 3.27 8.37
C VAL A 22 -41.38 2.77 7.12
N ALA A 23 -42.03 1.93 6.32
CA ALA A 23 -41.47 1.44 5.05
C ALA A 23 -41.15 2.60 4.09
N TYR A 24 -42.06 3.58 3.97
CA TYR A 24 -41.85 4.77 3.16
C TYR A 24 -40.62 5.57 3.64
N ARG A 25 -40.50 5.81 4.95
CA ARG A 25 -39.33 6.49 5.53
C ARG A 25 -38.01 5.77 5.19
N LEU A 26 -37.98 4.44 5.32
CA LEU A 26 -36.80 3.64 4.99
C LEU A 26 -36.46 3.68 3.50
N LEU A 27 -37.48 3.65 2.62
CA LEU A 27 -37.29 3.80 1.17
C LEU A 27 -36.73 5.17 0.81
N SER A 28 -37.23 6.26 1.42
CA SER A 28 -36.69 7.61 1.23
C SER A 28 -35.24 7.71 1.67
N GLN A 29 -34.90 7.16 2.85
CA GLN A 29 -33.52 7.14 3.33
C GLN A 29 -32.61 6.32 2.40
N ARG A 30 -33.07 5.14 1.96
CA ARG A 30 -32.31 4.30 1.02
C ARG A 30 -32.09 5.00 -0.31
N LYS A 31 -33.09 5.72 -0.83
CA LYS A 31 -32.95 6.50 -2.06
C LYS A 31 -31.85 7.56 -1.94
N GLN A 32 -31.80 8.29 -0.83
CA GLN A 32 -30.74 9.28 -0.58
C GLN A 32 -29.35 8.62 -0.50
N ILE A 33 -29.25 7.47 0.17
CA ILE A 33 -27.99 6.70 0.23
C ILE A 33 -27.59 6.24 -1.18
N ASP A 34 -28.52 5.68 -1.96
CA ASP A 34 -28.27 5.18 -3.30
C ASP A 34 -27.83 6.31 -4.26
N GLU A 35 -28.39 7.52 -4.11
CA GLU A 35 -27.97 8.73 -4.85
C GLU A 35 -26.51 9.11 -4.54
N VAL A 36 -26.11 9.11 -3.25
CA VAL A 36 -24.73 9.40 -2.86
C VAL A 36 -23.78 8.31 -3.34
N LEU A 37 -24.14 7.04 -3.16
CA LEU A 37 -23.32 5.90 -3.59
C LEU A 37 -23.20 5.81 -5.11
N ALA A 38 -24.19 6.27 -5.86
CA ALA A 38 -24.14 6.31 -7.32
C ALA A 38 -22.97 7.17 -7.85
N LEU A 39 -22.56 8.21 -7.13
CA LEU A 39 -21.41 9.05 -7.50
C LEU A 39 -20.07 8.27 -7.53
N PHE A 40 -19.99 7.16 -6.80
CA PHE A 40 -18.81 6.28 -6.76
C PHE A 40 -18.91 5.10 -7.73
N LYS A 41 -20.05 4.93 -8.43
CA LYS A 41 -20.23 3.89 -9.43
C LYS A 41 -19.63 4.35 -10.75
N LEU A 42 -18.42 3.88 -11.03
CA LEU A 42 -17.77 4.11 -12.32
C LEU A 42 -18.29 3.12 -13.36
N THR A 43 -18.76 3.65 -14.49
CA THR A 43 -19.10 2.81 -15.64
C THR A 43 -17.84 2.35 -16.36
N ARG A 44 -17.98 1.39 -17.28
CA ARG A 44 -16.87 0.94 -18.12
C ARG A 44 -16.26 2.09 -18.93
N GLU A 45 -17.10 3.01 -19.40
CA GLU A 45 -16.68 4.19 -20.17
C GLU A 45 -15.82 5.11 -19.30
N ASN A 46 -16.20 5.35 -18.04
CA ASN A 46 -15.37 6.11 -17.10
C ASN A 46 -14.01 5.43 -16.87
N LEU A 47 -13.99 4.11 -16.71
CA LEU A 47 -12.73 3.37 -16.51
C LEU A 47 -11.81 3.44 -17.75
N ILE A 48 -12.38 3.39 -18.95
CA ILE A 48 -11.65 3.58 -20.21
C ILE A 48 -11.08 5.00 -20.29
N GLU A 49 -11.84 6.00 -19.90
CA GLU A 49 -11.39 7.39 -19.85
C GLU A 49 -10.23 7.57 -18.87
N VAL A 50 -10.35 7.05 -17.64
CA VAL A 50 -9.28 7.10 -16.62
C VAL A 50 -8.02 6.40 -17.12
N ARG A 51 -8.14 5.22 -17.74
CA ARG A 51 -7.01 4.51 -18.35
C ARG A 51 -6.32 5.36 -19.41
N ASN A 52 -7.09 6.01 -20.27
CA ASN A 52 -6.52 6.84 -21.35
C ASN A 52 -5.82 8.08 -20.77
N LYS A 53 -6.43 8.76 -19.78
CA LYS A 53 -5.80 9.88 -19.06
C LYS A 53 -4.49 9.47 -18.39
N MET A 54 -4.47 8.32 -17.71
CA MET A 54 -3.25 7.78 -17.12
C MET A 54 -2.18 7.55 -18.20
N ARG A 55 -2.53 6.92 -19.34
CA ARG A 55 -1.58 6.74 -20.45
C ARG A 55 -0.98 8.06 -20.94
N THR A 56 -1.80 9.09 -21.11
CA THR A 56 -1.33 10.42 -21.50
C THR A 56 -0.32 10.99 -20.49
N GLU A 57 -0.60 10.88 -19.19
CA GLU A 57 0.33 11.34 -18.14
C GLU A 57 1.63 10.53 -18.09
N LEU A 58 1.58 9.21 -18.35
CA LEU A 58 2.80 8.39 -18.46
C LEU A 58 3.69 8.88 -19.60
N GLU A 59 3.12 9.12 -20.79
CA GLU A 59 3.87 9.65 -21.94
C GLU A 59 4.41 11.06 -21.66
N TYR A 60 3.63 11.88 -20.97
CA TYR A 60 4.01 13.24 -20.56
C TYR A 60 5.17 13.22 -19.54
N GLY A 61 5.18 12.25 -18.62
CA GLY A 61 6.27 12.03 -17.67
C GLY A 61 7.56 11.50 -18.28
N LEU A 62 7.48 10.75 -19.38
CA LEU A 62 8.64 10.16 -20.06
C LEU A 62 9.37 11.15 -21.00
N LYS A 63 8.64 12.12 -21.56
CA LYS A 63 9.21 13.11 -22.50
C LYS A 63 10.06 14.14 -21.75
N LYS A 64 11.25 14.41 -22.27
CA LYS A 64 12.24 15.31 -21.65
C LYS A 64 11.70 16.73 -21.47
N GLU A 65 10.94 17.22 -22.45
CA GLU A 65 10.43 18.59 -22.51
C GLU A 65 9.32 18.81 -21.47
N THR A 66 8.50 17.79 -21.21
CA THR A 66 7.31 17.88 -20.36
C THR A 66 7.53 17.34 -18.94
N HIS A 67 8.55 16.51 -18.73
CA HIS A 67 8.88 15.91 -17.44
C HIS A 67 8.95 16.89 -16.24
N PRO A 68 9.54 18.10 -16.36
CA PRO A 68 9.56 19.06 -15.25
C PRO A 68 8.15 19.41 -14.75
N ALA A 69 7.18 19.55 -15.66
CA ALA A 69 5.80 19.91 -15.37
C ALA A 69 4.87 18.70 -15.15
N ALA A 70 5.30 17.48 -15.48
CA ALA A 70 4.47 16.28 -15.37
C ALA A 70 4.08 15.97 -13.92
N THR A 71 2.83 15.55 -13.71
CA THR A 71 2.36 15.08 -12.39
C THR A 71 2.85 13.67 -12.11
N VAL A 72 2.76 12.79 -13.12
CA VAL A 72 3.32 11.44 -13.05
C VAL A 72 4.76 11.46 -13.52
N LYS A 73 5.71 11.39 -12.57
CA LYS A 73 7.13 11.69 -12.85
C LYS A 73 7.90 10.63 -13.64
N MET A 74 7.44 9.38 -13.72
CA MET A 74 8.13 8.33 -14.49
C MET A 74 9.64 8.26 -14.20
N LEU A 75 10.01 8.25 -12.91
CA LEU A 75 11.41 8.31 -12.47
C LEU A 75 12.15 7.02 -12.86
N PRO A 76 13.36 7.12 -13.45
CA PRO A 76 14.15 5.95 -13.81
C PRO A 76 14.72 5.24 -12.57
N THR A 77 14.58 3.91 -12.52
CA THR A 77 15.07 3.07 -11.41
C THR A 77 16.50 2.59 -11.58
N PHE A 78 17.08 2.75 -12.79
CA PHE A 78 18.38 2.20 -13.19
C PHE A 78 18.47 0.65 -13.17
N VAL A 79 17.32 -0.04 -13.06
CA VAL A 79 17.22 -1.49 -13.27
C VAL A 79 16.86 -1.74 -14.73
N CYS A 80 17.84 -2.18 -15.52
CA CYS A 80 17.72 -2.32 -16.98
C CYS A 80 17.26 -3.70 -17.45
N SER A 81 17.19 -4.69 -16.55
CA SER A 81 16.74 -6.04 -16.87
C SER A 81 16.06 -6.70 -15.67
N THR A 82 15.15 -7.63 -15.98
CA THR A 82 14.59 -8.55 -14.98
C THR A 82 15.60 -9.65 -14.65
N PRO A 83 15.44 -10.35 -13.51
CA PRO A 83 16.28 -11.49 -13.17
C PRO A 83 16.33 -12.54 -14.29
N ASP A 84 17.52 -13.08 -14.59
CA ASP A 84 17.76 -14.08 -15.65
C ASP A 84 17.98 -15.49 -15.08
N GLY A 85 18.03 -15.63 -13.75
CA GLY A 85 18.22 -16.88 -13.04
C GLY A 85 19.68 -17.28 -12.82
N THR A 86 20.63 -16.42 -13.20
CA THR A 86 22.06 -16.58 -12.89
C THR A 86 22.42 -16.05 -11.50
N GLU A 87 21.52 -15.29 -10.86
CA GLU A 87 21.73 -14.64 -9.58
C GLU A 87 22.06 -15.65 -8.49
N LYS A 88 23.05 -15.32 -7.66
CA LYS A 88 23.50 -16.17 -6.55
C LYS A 88 24.23 -15.32 -5.52
N GLY A 89 24.06 -15.68 -4.25
CA GLY A 89 24.79 -15.02 -3.17
C GLY A 89 23.95 -14.80 -1.94
N LYS A 90 24.50 -13.98 -1.03
CA LYS A 90 23.83 -13.51 0.17
C LYS A 90 23.76 -11.99 0.08
N TYR A 91 22.56 -11.44 0.26
CA TYR A 91 22.29 -10.02 0.15
C TYR A 91 21.57 -9.56 1.39
N LEU A 92 21.92 -8.38 1.88
CA LEU A 92 21.06 -7.65 2.80
C LEU A 92 20.03 -6.88 2.00
N ALA A 93 18.83 -6.75 2.55
CA ALA A 93 17.85 -5.80 2.04
C ALA A 93 17.25 -5.01 3.20
N LEU A 94 17.01 -3.73 2.96
CA LEU A 94 16.32 -2.83 3.86
C LEU A 94 14.98 -2.45 3.24
N ASP A 95 13.91 -2.47 4.01
CA ASP A 95 12.58 -2.10 3.57
C ASP A 95 12.05 -0.98 4.47
N LEU A 96 12.00 0.24 3.92
CA LEU A 96 11.56 1.45 4.59
C LEU A 96 10.49 2.15 3.74
N GLY A 97 9.25 2.14 4.22
CA GLY A 97 8.13 2.76 3.50
C GLY A 97 6.93 3.15 4.35
N GLY A 98 7.00 2.97 5.68
CA GLY A 98 5.92 3.26 6.61
C GLY A 98 6.37 3.05 8.06
N THR A 99 5.46 2.68 8.96
CA THR A 99 5.73 2.54 10.40
C THR A 99 6.67 1.37 10.76
N ASN A 100 6.75 0.36 9.88
CA ASN A 100 7.54 -0.85 10.11
C ASN A 100 8.76 -0.86 9.19
N PHE A 101 9.95 -0.81 9.79
CA PHE A 101 11.21 -1.03 9.11
C PHE A 101 11.56 -2.51 9.12
N ARG A 102 12.12 -3.04 8.02
CA ARG A 102 12.58 -4.43 7.99
C ARG A 102 14.02 -4.51 7.54
N VAL A 103 14.78 -5.35 8.23
CA VAL A 103 16.11 -5.79 7.78
C VAL A 103 15.99 -7.24 7.36
N LEU A 104 16.49 -7.57 6.16
CA LEU A 104 16.37 -8.89 5.56
C LEU A 104 17.75 -9.44 5.19
N LEU A 105 17.91 -10.76 5.32
CA LEU A 105 18.97 -11.53 4.69
C LEU A 105 18.37 -12.45 3.64
N VAL A 106 18.70 -12.19 2.38
CA VAL A 106 18.25 -12.98 1.22
C VAL A 106 19.40 -13.87 0.75
N LYS A 107 19.18 -15.18 0.73
CA LYS A 107 20.13 -16.18 0.22
C LYS A 107 19.59 -16.75 -1.09
N ILE A 108 20.25 -16.44 -2.20
CA ILE A 108 19.88 -16.91 -3.54
C ILE A 108 20.87 -18.00 -3.97
N ARG A 109 20.36 -19.13 -4.40
CA ARG A 109 21.13 -20.22 -5.01
C ARG A 109 20.70 -20.41 -6.45
N SER A 110 21.67 -20.44 -7.38
CA SER A 110 21.47 -20.80 -8.78
C SER A 110 21.95 -22.23 -9.08
N GLY A 111 21.74 -22.71 -10.31
CA GLY A 111 22.08 -24.07 -10.74
C GLY A 111 20.89 -25.04 -10.70
N ARG A 112 21.17 -26.35 -10.52
CA ARG A 112 20.13 -27.41 -10.56
C ARG A 112 19.08 -27.28 -9.44
N ASN A 113 19.47 -26.74 -8.28
CA ASN A 113 18.59 -26.54 -7.13
C ASN A 113 18.38 -25.05 -6.86
N LYS A 114 17.73 -24.36 -7.80
CA LYS A 114 17.36 -22.95 -7.63
C LYS A 114 16.51 -22.79 -6.37
N SER A 115 16.93 -21.92 -5.46
CA SER A 115 16.19 -21.65 -4.22
C SER A 115 16.50 -20.27 -3.67
N VAL A 116 15.48 -19.67 -3.06
CA VAL A 116 15.57 -18.39 -2.36
C VAL A 116 15.17 -18.62 -0.91
N ARG A 117 16.02 -18.22 0.04
CA ARG A 117 15.71 -18.25 1.48
C ARG A 117 15.82 -16.84 2.03
N ILE A 118 14.74 -16.37 2.66
CA ILE A 118 14.65 -15.02 3.22
C ILE A 118 14.50 -15.13 4.73
N TYR A 119 15.31 -14.37 5.46
CA TYR A 119 15.19 -14.15 6.89
C TYR A 119 14.94 -12.67 7.09
N ASN A 120 14.07 -12.29 8.01
CA ASN A 120 13.80 -10.87 8.27
C ASN A 120 13.53 -10.63 9.75
N LYS A 121 13.72 -9.39 10.17
CA LYS A 121 13.28 -8.86 11.46
C LYS A 121 12.62 -7.51 11.24
N ILE A 122 11.50 -7.30 11.91
CA ILE A 122 10.76 -6.05 11.89
C ILE A 122 11.22 -5.20 13.07
N PHE A 123 11.42 -3.92 12.82
CA PHE A 123 11.75 -2.90 13.78
C PHE A 123 10.73 -1.77 13.68
N ALA A 124 10.21 -1.32 14.82
CA ALA A 124 9.40 -0.12 14.85
C ALA A 124 10.29 1.10 14.66
N ILE A 125 9.77 2.12 13.96
CA ILE A 125 10.37 3.46 13.97
C ILE A 125 9.47 4.33 14.84
N PRO A 126 9.96 4.80 16.01
CA PRO A 126 9.24 5.76 16.84
C PRO A 126 8.83 7.00 16.05
N LEU A 127 7.69 7.61 16.39
CA LEU A 127 7.15 8.74 15.64
C LEU A 127 8.10 9.95 15.70
N GLU A 128 8.72 10.15 16.85
CA GLU A 128 9.75 11.15 17.13
C GLU A 128 10.99 10.98 16.23
N ILE A 129 11.36 9.76 15.88
CA ILE A 129 12.45 9.49 14.92
C ILE A 129 11.96 9.70 13.49
N MET A 130 10.75 9.25 13.17
CA MET A 130 10.16 9.40 11.83
C MET A 130 9.94 10.87 11.43
N GLN A 131 9.68 11.74 12.41
CA GLN A 131 9.47 13.18 12.23
C GLN A 131 10.65 14.03 12.72
N GLY A 132 11.73 13.39 13.18
CA GLY A 132 12.94 14.02 13.68
C GLY A 132 13.89 14.40 12.54
N THR A 133 15.19 14.43 12.85
CA THR A 133 16.23 14.72 11.87
C THR A 133 16.54 13.50 11.01
N GLY A 134 17.10 13.73 9.82
CA GLY A 134 17.61 12.64 8.98
C GLY A 134 18.73 11.85 9.66
N GLU A 135 19.58 12.52 10.44
CA GLU A 135 20.67 11.87 11.18
C GLU A 135 20.13 10.83 12.17
N GLU A 136 19.18 11.23 13.02
CA GLU A 136 18.52 10.33 13.98
C GLU A 136 17.83 9.15 13.29
N LEU A 137 17.18 9.38 12.15
CA LEU A 137 16.54 8.32 11.37
C LEU A 137 17.55 7.29 10.86
N PHE A 138 18.66 7.75 10.29
CA PHE A 138 19.68 6.86 9.74
C PHE A 138 20.49 6.16 10.84
N ASP A 139 20.71 6.80 11.98
CA ASP A 139 21.31 6.15 13.16
C ASP A 139 20.43 5.01 13.67
N HIS A 140 19.12 5.23 13.78
CA HIS A 140 18.17 4.18 14.16
C HIS A 140 18.18 3.01 13.16
N ILE A 141 18.22 3.29 11.86
CA ILE A 141 18.33 2.28 10.80
C ILE A 141 19.60 1.45 10.97
N VAL A 142 20.75 2.09 11.18
CA VAL A 142 22.04 1.40 11.37
C VAL A 142 22.04 0.54 12.63
N GLN A 143 21.44 1.01 13.73
CA GLN A 143 21.28 0.21 14.95
C GLN A 143 20.42 -1.04 14.70
N CYS A 144 19.29 -0.89 14.00
CA CYS A 144 18.45 -2.02 13.62
C CYS A 144 19.20 -3.05 12.74
N ILE A 145 20.06 -2.58 11.83
CA ILE A 145 20.92 -3.46 11.03
C ILE A 145 21.91 -4.20 11.92
N ALA A 146 22.59 -3.50 12.84
CA ALA A 146 23.55 -4.11 13.77
C ALA A 146 22.90 -5.23 14.60
N ASP A 147 21.72 -4.95 15.18
CA ASP A 147 20.93 -5.91 15.94
C ASP A 147 20.53 -7.13 15.10
N PHE A 148 20.15 -6.92 13.84
CA PHE A 148 19.79 -8.01 12.93
C PHE A 148 21.00 -8.89 12.56
N LEU A 149 22.16 -8.27 12.30
CA LEU A 149 23.39 -9.01 11.97
C LEU A 149 23.86 -9.86 13.16
N GLU A 150 23.72 -9.35 14.37
CA GLU A 150 23.99 -10.09 15.60
C GLU A 150 23.01 -11.26 15.78
N TYR A 151 21.70 -11.00 15.64
CA TYR A 151 20.66 -12.03 15.68
C TYR A 151 20.90 -13.16 14.67
N MET A 152 21.36 -12.82 13.46
CA MET A 152 21.64 -13.79 12.41
C MET A 152 23.01 -14.48 12.55
N GLY A 153 23.83 -14.10 13.55
CA GLY A 153 25.16 -14.66 13.76
C GLY A 153 26.16 -14.33 12.65
N ILE A 154 26.02 -13.17 12.00
CA ILE A 154 26.85 -12.74 10.85
C ILE A 154 27.50 -11.37 11.06
N LYS A 155 27.64 -10.96 12.32
CA LYS A 155 28.38 -9.73 12.69
C LYS A 155 29.79 -9.77 12.09
N GLY A 156 30.22 -8.66 11.49
CA GLY A 156 31.52 -8.54 10.80
C GLY A 156 31.54 -8.98 9.34
N ALA A 157 30.46 -9.57 8.80
CA ALA A 157 30.37 -9.88 7.37
C ALA A 157 30.10 -8.61 6.55
N ARG A 158 30.90 -8.38 5.50
CA ARG A 158 30.61 -7.35 4.48
C ARG A 158 29.72 -7.96 3.41
N LEU A 159 28.46 -7.55 3.34
CA LEU A 159 27.47 -8.04 2.39
C LEU A 159 26.97 -6.92 1.47
N PRO A 160 26.69 -7.21 0.18
CA PRO A 160 25.96 -6.28 -0.67
C PRO A 160 24.57 -6.02 -0.09
N LEU A 161 24.11 -4.77 -0.15
CA LEU A 161 22.86 -4.32 0.44
C LEU A 161 22.00 -3.62 -0.62
N GLY A 162 20.74 -4.04 -0.73
CA GLY A 162 19.70 -3.30 -1.46
C GLY A 162 18.86 -2.48 -0.49
N PHE A 163 18.57 -1.22 -0.83
CA PHE A 163 17.72 -0.36 -0.01
C PHE A 163 16.41 -0.05 -0.74
N THR A 164 15.33 -0.70 -0.31
CA THR A 164 13.97 -0.34 -0.71
C THR A 164 13.51 0.85 0.12
N PHE A 165 13.58 2.03 -0.48
CA PHE A 165 13.15 3.30 0.10
C PHE A 165 11.88 3.76 -0.62
N SER A 166 10.71 3.50 -0.03
CA SER A 166 9.39 3.69 -0.68
C SER A 166 8.91 5.14 -0.69
N PHE A 167 9.80 6.06 -1.05
CA PHE A 167 9.51 7.46 -1.25
C PHE A 167 10.01 7.90 -2.64
N PRO A 168 9.38 8.88 -3.28
CA PRO A 168 9.85 9.40 -4.56
C PRO A 168 11.29 9.89 -4.47
N CYS A 169 12.19 9.25 -5.22
CA CYS A 169 13.62 9.58 -5.23
C CYS A 169 14.08 9.89 -6.65
N ARG A 170 14.78 11.01 -6.83
CA ARG A 170 15.50 11.27 -8.07
C ARG A 170 16.85 10.56 -8.00
N GLN A 171 16.96 9.43 -8.68
CA GLN A 171 18.20 8.66 -8.76
C GLN A 171 19.06 9.12 -9.94
N THR A 172 20.38 9.03 -9.79
CA THR A 172 21.35 9.24 -10.89
C THR A 172 22.11 7.97 -11.26
N SER A 173 22.09 6.97 -10.40
CA SER A 173 22.70 5.64 -10.55
C SER A 173 22.14 4.70 -9.47
N ILE A 174 22.36 3.38 -9.63
CA ILE A 174 21.91 2.37 -8.67
C ILE A 174 22.98 1.99 -7.62
N ASP A 175 24.26 2.26 -7.91
CA ASP A 175 25.43 1.68 -7.23
C ASP A 175 26.56 2.68 -6.97
N LYS A 176 26.24 3.98 -6.79
CA LYS A 176 27.25 4.98 -6.37
C LYS A 176 27.51 4.95 -4.88
#